data_AF-A0A5C6E7P7-F1
#
_entry.id   AF-A0A5C6E7P7-F1
#
_cell.length_a   1.000
_cell.length_b   1.000
_cell.length_c   1.000
_cell.angle_alpha   90.00
_cell.angle_beta   90.00
_cell.angle_gamma   90.00
#
_symmetry.space_group_name_H-M   'P 1'
#
loop_
_entity.id
_entity.type
_entity.pdbx_description
1 polymer ?
#
loop_
_entity_poly.entity_id
_entity_poly.type
_entity_poly.pdbx_seq_one_letter_code
_entity_poly.pdbx_strand_id
1 'polypeptide(L)'
;MKYGFLFLLLTIAIGVAAFRGGPWAWLLFYPALSFGMVASAYLFSAPGVFGKRFDGRRSRLGTLLVLPYVLYVSAVWHVVRFLSREPKTSMLNDDIVLSRRLLRHELPEGIASVVDLTCEFTEPKDGWGLQSYLCHPMLDGTG
;
A
#
# COMPACT_ATOMS: atom_id res chain seq x y z
N MET A 1 -3.92 2.13 -15.82
CA MET A 1 -2.94 2.71 -16.78
C MET A 1 -2.29 4.03 -16.33
N LYS A 2 -3.04 5.07 -15.95
CA LYS A 2 -2.47 6.38 -15.56
C LYS A 2 -1.39 6.29 -14.45
N TYR A 3 -1.66 5.51 -13.40
CA TYR A 3 -0.70 5.31 -12.29
C TYR A 3 0.58 4.59 -12.71
N GLY A 4 0.48 3.58 -13.58
CA GLY A 4 1.66 2.86 -14.08
C GLY A 4 2.65 3.78 -14.81
N PHE A 5 2.15 4.68 -15.66
CA PHE A 5 3.00 5.66 -16.34
C PHE A 5 3.59 6.70 -15.38
N LEU A 6 2.84 7.14 -14.37
CA LEU A 6 3.34 8.05 -13.35
C LEU A 6 4.51 7.41 -12.58
N PHE A 7 4.35 6.18 -12.10
CA PHE A 7 5.40 5.47 -11.38
C PHE A 7 6.60 5.14 -12.28
N LEU A 8 6.36 4.88 -13.57
CA LEU A 8 7.45 4.70 -14.54
C LEU A 8 8.24 6.00 -14.73
N LEU A 9 7.56 7.14 -14.87
CA LEU A 9 8.21 8.44 -14.99
C LEU A 9 9.03 8.79 -13.74
N LEU A 10 8.48 8.52 -12.55
CA LEU A 10 9.20 8.66 -11.28
C LEU A 10 10.43 7.75 -11.23
N THR A 11 10.30 6.49 -11.66
CA THR A 11 11.40 5.54 -11.73
C THR A 11 12.55 6.07 -12.60
N ILE A 12 12.23 6.58 -13.79
CA ILE A 12 13.21 7.13 -14.73
C ILE A 12 13.85 8.40 -14.12
N ALA A 13 13.05 9.31 -13.55
CA ALA A 13 13.55 10.55 -12.96
C ALA A 13 14.52 10.27 -11.80
N ILE A 14 14.16 9.36 -10.88
CA ILE A 14 15.00 8.96 -9.75
C ILE A 14 16.26 8.25 -10.28
N GLY A 15 16.15 7.37 -11.28
CA GLY A 15 17.29 6.68 -11.88
C GLY A 15 18.28 7.64 -12.55
N VAL A 16 17.78 8.65 -13.27
CA VAL A 16 18.61 9.70 -13.86
C VAL A 16 19.32 10.54 -12.78
N ALA A 17 18.61 10.88 -11.70
CA ALA A 17 19.20 11.57 -10.55
C ALA A 17 20.28 10.72 -9.87
N ALA A 18 20.04 9.42 -9.70
CA ALA A 18 20.99 8.46 -9.14
C ALA A 18 22.29 8.41 -9.94
N PHE A 19 22.17 8.39 -11.28
CA PHE A 19 23.31 8.32 -12.18
C PHE A 19 24.12 9.62 -12.23
N ARG A 20 23.47 10.78 -12.12
CA ARG A 20 24.13 12.10 -12.23
C ARG A 20 24.66 12.67 -10.92
N GLY A 21 24.12 12.27 -9.76
CA GLY A 21 24.36 12.93 -8.47
C GLY A 21 25.64 12.54 -7.72
N GLY A 22 26.61 11.88 -8.37
CA GLY A 22 27.86 11.43 -7.73
C GLY A 22 27.67 10.20 -6.81
N PRO A 23 28.69 9.83 -6.00
CA PRO A 23 28.71 8.54 -5.30
C PRO A 23 27.53 8.31 -4.33
N TRP A 24 27.11 9.36 -3.62
CA TRP A 24 26.00 9.27 -2.66
C TRP A 24 24.63 9.11 -3.33
N ALA A 25 24.48 9.56 -4.58
CA ALA A 25 23.24 9.42 -5.33
C ALA A 25 22.95 7.97 -5.73
N TRP A 26 23.93 7.06 -5.64
CA TRP A 26 23.70 5.64 -5.92
C TRP A 26 22.70 4.99 -4.95
N LEU A 27 22.52 5.58 -3.76
CA LEU A 27 21.46 5.17 -2.83
C LEU A 27 20.05 5.32 -3.43
N LEU A 28 19.89 6.19 -4.44
CA LEU A 28 18.62 6.38 -5.16
C LEU A 28 18.29 5.24 -6.14
N PHE A 29 19.22 4.34 -6.44
CA PHE A 29 18.88 3.16 -7.26
C PHE A 29 17.87 2.25 -6.58
N TYR A 30 17.91 2.14 -5.26
CA TYR A 30 16.97 1.31 -4.52
C TYR A 30 15.52 1.84 -4.59
N PRO A 31 15.23 3.13 -4.30
CA PRO A 31 13.90 3.67 -4.55
C PRO A 31 13.53 3.65 -6.04
N ALA A 32 14.46 3.88 -6.98
CA ALA A 32 14.15 3.73 -8.41
C ALA A 32 13.67 2.30 -8.74
N LEU A 33 14.38 1.26 -8.27
CA LEU A 33 13.98 -0.13 -8.43
C LEU A 33 12.60 -0.39 -7.82
N SER A 34 12.37 0.07 -6.59
CA SER A 34 11.10 -0.10 -5.88
C SER A 34 9.93 0.53 -6.62
N PHE A 35 10.09 1.76 -7.13
CA PHE A 35 9.06 2.42 -7.93
C PHE A 35 8.88 1.74 -9.30
N GLY A 36 9.93 1.16 -9.87
CA GLY A 36 9.85 0.38 -11.10
C GLY A 36 9.05 -0.90 -10.93
N MET A 37 9.20 -1.60 -9.80
CA MET A 37 8.36 -2.74 -9.44
C MET A 37 6.89 -2.34 -9.28
N VAL A 38 6.60 -1.19 -8.67
CA VAL A 38 5.23 -0.68 -8.56
C VAL A 38 4.68 -0.29 -9.93
N ALA A 39 5.49 0.35 -10.78
CA ALA A 39 5.09 0.68 -12.14
C ALA A 39 4.69 -0.57 -12.93
N SER A 40 5.48 -1.66 -12.84
CA SER A 40 5.15 -2.92 -13.50
C SER A 40 3.86 -3.54 -12.93
N ALA A 41 3.66 -3.48 -11.61
CA ALA A 41 2.41 -3.93 -10.98
C ALA A 41 1.18 -3.24 -11.61
N TYR A 42 1.22 -1.91 -11.77
CA TYR A 42 0.13 -1.13 -12.36
C TYR A 42 -0.01 -1.27 -13.88
N LEU A 43 1.08 -1.53 -14.60
CA LEU A 43 1.04 -1.73 -16.06
C LEU A 43 0.50 -3.11 -16.43
N PHE A 44 0.79 -4.13 -15.63
CA PHE A 44 0.37 -5.51 -15.86
C PHE A 44 -0.82 -5.95 -14.99
N SER A 45 -1.44 -5.01 -14.26
CA SER A 45 -2.54 -5.30 -13.30
C SER A 45 -2.22 -6.47 -12.36
N ALA A 46 -0.99 -6.48 -11.84
CA ALA A 46 -0.44 -7.58 -11.06
C ALA A 46 -0.21 -7.17 -9.60
N PRO A 47 -1.26 -7.13 -8.75
CA PRO A 47 -1.13 -6.77 -7.32
C PRO A 47 -0.19 -7.70 -6.55
N GLY A 48 0.02 -8.92 -7.06
CA GLY A 48 0.96 -9.90 -6.49
C GLY A 48 2.42 -9.41 -6.42
N VAL A 49 2.80 -8.38 -7.19
CA VAL A 49 4.15 -7.77 -7.13
C VAL A 49 4.45 -7.19 -5.74
N PHE A 50 3.44 -6.71 -5.02
CA PHE A 50 3.58 -6.25 -3.64
C PHE A 50 3.86 -7.40 -2.65
N GLY A 51 3.75 -8.65 -3.09
CA GLY A 51 3.99 -9.84 -2.28
C GLY A 51 2.98 -10.02 -1.14
N LYS A 52 1.85 -9.29 -1.17
CA LYS A 52 0.77 -9.44 -0.20
C LYS A 52 -0.06 -10.66 -0.56
N ARG A 53 -0.28 -11.53 0.42
CA ARG A 53 -1.03 -12.78 0.30
C ARG A 53 -2.48 -12.58 0.75
N PHE A 54 -3.34 -13.52 0.40
CA PHE A 54 -4.76 -13.54 0.79
C PHE A 54 -4.99 -13.67 2.31
N ASP A 55 -3.96 -14.02 3.08
CA ASP A 55 -3.99 -13.99 4.54
C ASP A 55 -3.61 -12.60 5.12
N GLY A 56 -3.38 -11.58 4.27
CA GLY A 56 -2.97 -10.23 4.67
C GLY A 56 -1.49 -10.08 5.01
N ARG A 57 -0.71 -11.16 5.03
CA ARG A 57 0.73 -11.11 5.28
C ARG A 57 1.48 -10.80 3.99
N ARG A 58 2.65 -10.16 4.12
CA ARG A 58 3.56 -9.88 3.00
C ARG A 58 4.78 -10.78 3.04
N SER A 59 5.23 -11.26 1.89
CA SER A 59 6.50 -11.99 1.77
C SER A 59 7.70 -11.10 2.12
N ARG A 60 8.75 -11.68 2.71
CA ARG A 60 9.96 -10.91 3.06
C ARG A 60 10.66 -10.34 1.84
N LEU A 61 10.75 -11.13 0.77
CA LEU A 61 11.32 -10.70 -0.52
C LEU A 61 10.49 -9.61 -1.17
N GLY A 62 9.15 -9.76 -1.20
CA GLY A 62 8.27 -8.70 -1.72
C GLY A 62 8.43 -7.41 -0.92
N THR A 63 8.47 -7.51 0.41
CA THR A 63 8.74 -6.36 1.29
C THR A 63 10.05 -5.70 0.93
N LEU A 64 11.15 -6.45 0.79
CA LEU A 64 12.45 -5.88 0.44
C LEU A 64 12.43 -5.18 -0.92
N LEU A 65 11.76 -5.74 -1.93
CA LEU A 65 11.71 -5.14 -3.26
C LEU A 65 10.93 -3.83 -3.31
N VAL A 66 9.82 -3.74 -2.56
CA VAL A 66 8.95 -2.55 -2.56
C VAL A 66 9.11 -1.66 -1.32
N LEU A 67 10.11 -1.92 -0.46
CA LEU A 67 10.24 -1.25 0.83
C LEU A 67 10.31 0.28 0.71
N PRO A 68 11.12 0.89 -0.19
CA PRO A 68 11.15 2.34 -0.34
C PRO A 68 9.78 2.94 -0.66
N TYR A 69 9.03 2.31 -1.57
CA TYR A 69 7.67 2.74 -1.89
C TYR A 69 6.72 2.56 -0.70
N VAL A 70 6.77 1.42 -0.02
CA VAL A 70 5.90 1.14 1.15
C VAL A 70 6.17 2.13 2.27
N LEU A 71 7.43 2.50 2.53
CA LEU A 71 7.78 3.53 3.51
C LEU A 71 7.24 4.90 3.08
N TYR A 72 7.40 5.26 1.81
CA TYR A 72 6.87 6.50 1.26
C TYR A 72 5.34 6.58 1.42
N VAL A 73 4.59 5.59 0.95
CA VAL A 73 3.13 5.59 1.03
C VAL A 73 2.64 5.49 2.48
N SER A 74 3.41 4.83 3.37
CA SER A 74 3.12 4.83 4.81
C SER A 74 3.28 6.21 5.44
N ALA A 75 4.34 6.95 5.08
CA ALA A 75 4.52 8.31 5.55
C ALA A 75 3.41 9.23 5.04
N VAL A 76 3.11 9.16 3.74
CA VAL A 76 2.01 9.91 3.12
C VAL A 76 0.68 9.58 3.80
N TRP A 77 0.37 8.30 4.03
CA TRP A 77 -0.85 7.90 4.71
C TRP A 77 -0.97 8.50 6.12
N HIS A 78 0.10 8.49 6.92
CA HIS A 78 0.07 9.10 8.25
C HIS A 78 -0.21 10.61 8.19
N VAL A 79 0.40 11.31 7.23
CA VAL A 79 0.20 12.75 7.02
C VAL A 79 -1.24 13.02 6.55
N VAL A 80 -1.71 12.30 5.52
CA VAL A 80 -3.08 12.44 5.00
C VAL A 80 -4.09 12.13 6.09
N ARG A 81 -3.92 11.07 6.88
CA ARG A 81 -4.80 10.73 8.00
C ARG A 81 -4.83 11.82 9.07
N PHE A 82 -3.69 12.48 9.33
CA PHE A 82 -3.60 13.56 10.31
C PHE A 82 -4.28 14.85 9.83
N LEU A 83 -4.17 15.15 8.53
CA LEU A 83 -4.71 16.37 7.94
C LEU A 83 -6.16 16.23 7.46
N SER A 84 -6.57 15.01 7.07
CA SER A 84 -7.88 14.74 6.51
C SER A 84 -8.96 14.81 7.58
N ARG A 85 -10.12 15.35 7.18
CA ARG A 85 -11.35 15.38 7.97
C ARG A 85 -12.26 14.18 7.69
N GLU A 86 -11.78 13.21 6.92
CA GLU A 86 -12.53 12.00 6.60
C GLU A 86 -12.93 11.24 7.88
N PRO A 87 -14.19 10.82 8.00
CA PRO A 87 -14.61 9.99 9.11
C PRO A 87 -13.81 8.68 9.10
N LYS A 88 -13.48 8.17 10.29
CA LYS A 88 -12.76 6.90 10.42
C LYS A 88 -13.55 5.75 9.83
N THR A 89 -14.84 5.76 10.14
CA THR A 89 -15.83 4.76 9.74
C THR A 89 -17.13 5.47 9.37
N SER A 90 -17.85 4.88 8.42
CA SER A 90 -19.18 5.30 8.00
C SER A 90 -20.03 4.05 7.85
N MET A 91 -21.13 3.99 8.60
CA MET A 91 -22.09 2.89 8.51
C MET A 91 -22.88 3.05 7.21
N LEU A 92 -22.93 2.00 6.38
CA LEU A 92 -23.74 1.97 5.18
C LEU A 92 -25.11 1.35 5.48
N ASN A 93 -25.14 0.31 6.32
CA ASN A 93 -26.31 -0.34 6.88
C ASN A 93 -25.92 -1.08 8.16
N ASP A 94 -26.86 -1.84 8.74
CA ASP A 94 -26.65 -2.57 10.00
C ASP A 94 -25.50 -3.59 9.96
N ASP A 95 -25.12 -4.07 8.77
CA ASP A 95 -24.11 -5.13 8.59
C ASP A 95 -22.79 -4.64 7.99
N ILE A 96 -22.78 -3.47 7.34
CA ILE A 96 -21.67 -2.99 6.51
C ILE A 96 -21.19 -1.63 6.99
N VAL A 97 -19.92 -1.59 7.36
CA VAL A 97 -19.19 -0.37 7.73
C VAL A 97 -18.08 -0.14 6.72
N LEU A 98 -18.12 1.01 6.05
CA LEU A 98 -17.01 1.49 5.23
C LEU A 98 -16.02 2.25 6.12
N SER A 99 -14.73 2.05 5.91
CA SER A 99 -13.71 2.77 6.67
C SER A 99 -12.57 3.21 5.76
N ARG A 100 -11.91 4.32 6.15
CA ARG A 100 -10.53 4.53 5.70
C ARG A 100 -9.64 3.48 6.35
N ARG A 101 -8.40 3.35 5.89
CA ARG A 101 -7.39 2.54 6.58
C ARG A 101 -7.28 2.95 8.06
N LEU A 102 -7.40 1.97 8.96
CA LEU A 102 -7.48 2.16 10.40
C LEU A 102 -6.14 1.87 11.09
N LEU A 103 -5.86 2.58 12.19
CA LEU A 103 -4.87 2.10 13.16
C LEU A 103 -5.40 0.89 13.93
N ARG A 104 -4.49 0.15 14.57
CA ARG A 104 -4.82 -1.00 15.42
C ARG A 104 -5.94 -0.71 16.43
N HIS A 105 -5.95 0.47 17.04
CA HIS A 105 -6.91 0.86 18.08
C HIS A 105 -8.13 1.65 17.54
N GLU A 106 -8.28 1.77 16.22
CA GLU A 106 -9.38 2.51 15.59
C GLU A 106 -10.51 1.60 15.10
N LEU A 107 -10.33 0.27 15.16
CA LEU A 107 -11.38 -0.67 14.77
C LEU A 107 -12.56 -0.55 15.76
N PRO A 108 -13.79 -0.31 15.27
CA PRO A 108 -14.98 -0.30 16.13
C PRO A 108 -15.19 -1.65 16.81
N GLU A 109 -15.78 -1.61 18.01
CA GLU A 109 -16.26 -2.81 18.67
C GLU A 109 -17.41 -3.45 17.87
N GLY A 110 -17.57 -4.77 18.00
CA GLY A 110 -18.65 -5.51 17.33
C GLY A 110 -18.40 -5.84 15.85
N ILE A 111 -17.28 -5.40 15.25
CA ILE A 111 -16.90 -5.82 13.90
C ILE A 111 -16.46 -7.28 13.91
N ALA A 112 -17.29 -8.16 13.34
CA ALA A 112 -16.98 -9.58 13.23
C ALA A 112 -15.91 -9.87 12.17
N SER A 113 -15.91 -9.13 11.06
CA SER A 113 -15.08 -9.43 9.90
C SER A 113 -14.55 -8.17 9.21
N VAL A 114 -13.36 -8.28 8.61
CA VAL A 114 -12.76 -7.19 7.80
C VAL A 114 -12.44 -7.71 6.40
N VAL A 115 -12.82 -6.93 5.39
CA VAL A 115 -12.42 -7.11 3.99
C VAL A 115 -11.35 -6.06 3.66
N ASP A 116 -10.13 -6.51 3.42
CA ASP A 116 -8.99 -5.68 3.07
C ASP A 116 -8.73 -5.76 1.57
N LEU A 117 -8.90 -4.64 0.89
CA LEU A 117 -8.73 -4.52 -0.56
C LEU A 117 -7.35 -4.01 -0.98
N THR A 118 -6.53 -3.57 -0.03
CA THR A 118 -5.28 -2.86 -0.33
C THR A 118 -4.13 -3.84 -0.58
N CYS A 119 -3.29 -3.64 -1.59
CA CYS A 119 -2.10 -4.48 -1.81
C CYS A 119 -0.82 -3.88 -1.19
N GLU A 120 -0.79 -2.56 -1.02
CA GLU A 120 0.35 -1.71 -0.63
C GLU A 120 0.73 -1.82 0.84
N PHE A 121 -0.16 -2.36 1.68
CA PHE A 121 0.04 -2.38 3.11
C PHE A 121 -0.40 -3.68 3.77
N THR A 122 0.11 -3.96 4.97
CA THR A 122 -0.35 -5.05 5.84
C THR A 122 -1.19 -4.48 6.99
N GLU A 123 -2.28 -5.13 7.35
CA GLU A 123 -3.13 -4.71 8.47
C GLU A 123 -2.69 -5.35 9.79
N PRO A 124 -2.89 -4.68 10.94
CA PRO A 124 -2.60 -5.22 12.26
C PRO A 124 -3.69 -6.21 12.71
N LYS A 125 -4.04 -7.17 11.84
CA LYS A 125 -5.15 -8.11 12.03
C LYS A 125 -5.01 -8.96 13.29
N ASP A 126 -3.80 -9.31 13.69
CA ASP A 126 -3.52 -10.08 14.91
C ASP A 126 -3.86 -9.28 16.18
N GLY A 127 -4.04 -7.97 16.04
CA GLY A 127 -4.50 -7.06 17.08
C GLY A 127 -6.00 -6.80 17.10
N TRP A 128 -6.74 -7.34 16.14
CA TRP A 128 -8.19 -7.21 16.03
C TRP A 128 -8.83 -8.56 16.38
N GLY A 129 -9.74 -8.58 17.35
CA GLY A 129 -10.46 -9.79 17.78
C GLY A 129 -11.51 -10.26 16.77
N LEU A 130 -11.13 -10.35 15.49
CA LEU A 130 -12.00 -10.68 14.38
C LEU A 130 -12.31 -12.18 14.33
N GLN A 131 -13.52 -12.51 13.92
CA GLN A 131 -13.88 -13.88 13.54
C GLN A 131 -13.29 -14.25 12.18
N SER A 132 -13.26 -13.30 11.23
CA SER A 132 -12.66 -13.51 9.92
C SER A 132 -11.95 -12.27 9.38
N TYR A 133 -10.92 -12.50 8.57
CA TYR A 133 -10.20 -11.45 7.86
C TYR A 133 -9.96 -11.94 6.44
N LEU A 134 -10.51 -11.21 5.47
CA LEU A 134 -10.45 -11.52 4.06
C LEU A 134 -9.59 -10.46 3.37
N CYS A 135 -8.44 -10.86 2.85
CA CYS A 135 -7.61 -9.96 2.05
C CYS A 135 -7.80 -10.28 0.57
N HIS A 136 -8.18 -9.28 -0.22
CA HIS A 136 -8.24 -9.33 -1.67
C HIS A 136 -7.37 -8.20 -2.23
N PRO A 137 -6.05 -8.43 -2.44
CA PRO A 137 -5.15 -7.36 -2.86
C PRO A 137 -5.54 -6.78 -4.23
N MET A 138 -5.87 -5.50 -4.28
CA MET A 138 -6.25 -4.78 -5.50
C MET A 138 -5.31 -3.59 -5.73
N LEU A 139 -5.23 -3.18 -7.00
CA LEU A 139 -4.59 -1.93 -7.41
C LEU A 139 -5.67 -0.88 -7.68
N ASP A 140 -5.36 0.37 -7.38
CA ASP A 140 -6.31 1.46 -7.62
C ASP A 140 -6.57 1.65 -9.12
N GLY A 141 -7.85 1.70 -9.48
CA GLY A 141 -8.28 1.94 -10.87
C GLY A 141 -8.02 0.77 -11.82
N THR A 142 -7.94 -0.47 -11.33
CA THR A 142 -7.85 -1.70 -12.13
C THR A 142 -9.04 -2.65 -11.97
N GLY A 143 -10.14 -2.19 -11.37
CA GLY A 143 -11.39 -2.93 -11.20
C GLY A 143 -12.44 -2.61 -12.25
#